data_AF-B0BZB0-F1
#
_entry.id   AF-B0BZB0-F1
#
_cell.length_a   1.000
_cell.length_b   1.000
_cell.length_c   1.000
_cell.angle_alpha   90.00
_cell.angle_beta   90.00
_cell.angle_gamma   90.00
#
_symmetry.space_group_name_H-M   'P 1'
#
loop_
_entity.id
_entity.type
_entity.pdbx_description
1 polymer ?
#
loop_
_entity_poly.entity_id
_entity_poly.type
_entity_poly.pdbx_seq_one_letter_code
_entity_poly.pdbx_strand_id
1 'polypeptide(L)'
;MIVKKQKHPHLIGSKWTAQSSTFGWRHFRVVNRKNEGSLVFAELVAACDETVRFWVNAKALKNRGLWKPGWQSLLEQAQSIE
;
A
#
# COMPACT_ATOMS: atom_id res chain seq x y z
N MET A 1 -22.38 0.43 -16.56
CA MET A 1 -21.04 0.94 -16.24
C MET A 1 -20.09 -0.24 -16.19
N ILE A 2 -19.17 -0.37 -17.15
CA ILE A 2 -18.37 -1.59 -17.34
C ILE A 2 -17.12 -1.58 -16.46
N VAL A 3 -17.15 -2.32 -15.35
CA VAL A 3 -15.98 -2.56 -14.51
C VAL A 3 -15.05 -3.50 -15.26
N LYS A 4 -14.03 -2.96 -15.94
CA LYS A 4 -12.99 -3.73 -16.62
C LYS A 4 -12.28 -4.63 -15.60
N LYS A 5 -12.60 -5.93 -15.61
CA LYS A 5 -11.93 -6.97 -14.81
C LYS A 5 -10.46 -7.05 -15.22
N GLN A 6 -9.60 -6.50 -14.39
CA GLN A 6 -8.15 -6.53 -14.60
C GLN A 6 -7.60 -7.91 -14.24
N LYS A 7 -6.72 -8.44 -15.11
CA LYS A 7 -5.97 -9.68 -14.88
C LYS A 7 -5.08 -9.49 -13.64
N HIS A 8 -5.10 -10.46 -12.72
CA HIS A 8 -4.45 -10.51 -11.40
C HIS A 8 -5.19 -9.82 -10.22
N PRO A 9 -6.31 -10.40 -9.76
CA PRO A 9 -7.18 -9.80 -8.73
C PRO A 9 -6.60 -9.74 -7.30
N HIS A 10 -5.49 -10.42 -7.01
CA HIS A 10 -5.02 -10.61 -5.62
C HIS A 10 -4.12 -9.49 -5.08
N LEU A 11 -3.60 -8.62 -5.95
CA LEU A 11 -2.67 -7.55 -5.54
C LEU A 11 -3.37 -6.20 -5.36
N ILE A 12 -4.41 -5.97 -6.16
CA ILE A 12 -5.36 -4.87 -5.97
C ILE A 12 -6.27 -5.22 -4.79
N GLY A 13 -6.40 -4.30 -3.84
CA GLY A 13 -7.08 -4.51 -2.56
C GLY A 13 -6.15 -4.98 -1.43
N SER A 14 -4.86 -5.16 -1.70
CA SER A 14 -3.87 -5.42 -0.64
C SER A 14 -3.75 -4.20 0.28
N LYS A 15 -3.79 -4.47 1.58
CA LYS A 15 -3.76 -3.46 2.63
C LYS A 15 -2.33 -3.31 3.13
N TRP A 16 -1.90 -2.08 3.34
CA TRP A 16 -0.55 -1.76 3.76
C TRP A 16 -0.58 -0.66 4.81
N THR A 17 0.25 -0.83 5.83
CA THR A 17 0.43 0.14 6.89
C THR A 17 1.82 0.75 6.76
N ALA A 18 1.89 2.06 6.60
CA ALA A 18 3.14 2.82 6.59
C ALA A 18 3.68 2.96 8.01
N GLN A 19 4.97 2.68 8.19
CA GLN A 19 5.63 2.91 9.48
C GLN A 19 5.72 4.41 9.78
N SER A 20 6.10 5.19 8.78
CA SER A 20 6.15 6.64 8.84
C SER A 20 4.90 7.24 8.22
N SER A 21 4.31 8.22 8.90
CA SER A 21 3.09 8.93 8.49
C SER A 21 3.33 9.57 7.11
N THR A 22 2.69 9.04 6.08
CA THR A 22 2.81 9.57 4.71
C THR A 22 1.59 10.46 4.47
N PHE A 23 1.79 11.77 4.26
CA PHE A 23 0.69 12.76 4.19
C PHE A 23 -0.23 12.78 5.43
N GLY A 24 0.32 12.46 6.61
CA GLY A 24 -0.46 12.35 7.86
C GLY A 24 -1.22 11.03 8.03
N TRP A 25 -1.21 10.14 7.02
CA TRP A 25 -1.88 8.85 7.06
C TRP A 25 -0.88 7.71 7.19
N ARG A 26 -1.33 6.63 7.85
CA ARG A 26 -0.57 5.37 7.97
C ARG A 26 -1.23 4.22 7.23
N HIS A 27 -2.53 4.31 7.00
CA HIS A 27 -3.34 3.22 6.47
C HIS A 27 -3.64 3.42 5.00
N PHE A 28 -3.11 2.53 4.17
CA PHE A 28 -3.25 2.60 2.73
C PHE A 28 -3.72 1.28 2.13
N ARG A 29 -4.47 1.37 1.03
CA ARG A 29 -4.86 0.21 0.22
C ARG A 29 -4.35 0.38 -1.20
N VAL A 30 -3.89 -0.70 -1.80
CA VAL A 30 -3.46 -0.71 -3.20
C VAL A 30 -4.72 -0.76 -4.07
N VAL A 31 -4.94 0.26 -4.90
CA VAL A 31 -6.07 0.31 -5.84
C VAL A 31 -5.66 -0.03 -7.26
N ASN A 32 -4.39 0.16 -7.58
CA ASN A 32 -3.88 -0.08 -8.92
C ASN A 32 -2.42 -0.52 -8.88
N ARG A 33 -1.94 -1.06 -9.99
CA ARG A 33 -0.53 -1.37 -10.18
C ARG A 33 -0.14 -1.11 -11.61
N LYS A 34 1.10 -0.69 -11.81
CA LYS A 34 1.67 -0.42 -13.11
C LYS A 34 3.03 -1.08 -13.16
N ASN A 35 3.20 -2.00 -14.09
CA ASN A 35 4.51 -2.56 -14.40
C ASN A 35 5.14 -1.71 -15.51
N GLU A 36 6.29 -1.13 -15.22
CA GLU A 36 7.09 -0.39 -16.19
C GLU A 36 8.42 -1.14 -16.36
N GLY A 37 8.46 -1.99 -17.40
CA GLY A 37 9.56 -2.92 -17.63
C GLY A 37 9.79 -3.86 -16.43
N SER A 38 10.96 -3.73 -15.80
CA SER A 38 11.37 -4.52 -14.63
C SER A 38 10.95 -3.91 -13.28
N LEU A 39 10.37 -2.72 -13.28
CA LEU A 39 9.88 -2.06 -12.07
C LEU A 39 8.37 -2.21 -11.97
N VAL A 40 7.90 -2.46 -10.75
CA VAL A 40 6.47 -2.54 -10.46
C VAL A 40 6.16 -1.38 -9.55
N PHE A 41 5.17 -0.59 -9.90
CA PHE A 41 4.60 0.47 -9.08
C PHE A 41 3.22 0.06 -8.62
N ALA A 42 2.89 0.41 -7.38
CA ALA A 42 1.58 0.22 -6.78
C ALA A 42 0.99 1.60 -6.49
N GLU A 43 -0.26 1.81 -6.86
CA GLU A 43 -1.03 3.00 -6.50
C GLU A 43 -1.68 2.74 -5.15
N LEU A 44 -1.26 3.50 -4.14
CA LEU A 44 -1.83 3.47 -2.81
C LEU A 44 -2.78 4.63 -2.64
N VAL A 45 -3.92 4.35 -2.01
CA VAL A 45 -4.88 5.35 -1.56
C VAL A 45 -5.06 5.21 -0.06
N ALA A 46 -5.14 6.32 0.67
CA ALA A 46 -5.44 6.25 2.09
C ALA A 46 -6.85 5.70 2.31
N ALA A 47 -7.01 4.87 3.34
CA ALA A 47 -8.30 4.26 3.63
C ALA A 47 -9.27 5.23 4.32
N CYS A 48 -8.75 6.20 5.06
CA CYS A 48 -9.54 7.25 5.68
C CYS A 48 -9.92 8.34 4.67
N ASP A 49 -9.02 8.66 3.75
CA ASP A 49 -9.15 9.76 2.80
C ASP A 49 -8.76 9.34 1.38
N GLU A 50 -9.75 9.14 0.52
CA GLU A 50 -9.51 8.74 -0.88
C GLU A 50 -8.89 9.84 -1.76
N THR A 51 -8.79 11.05 -1.21
CA THR A 51 -8.09 12.20 -1.82
C THR A 51 -6.59 11.96 -1.87
N VAL A 52 -6.03 11.27 -0.87
CA VAL A 52 -4.60 10.97 -0.76
C VAL A 52 -4.31 9.70 -1.54
N ARG A 53 -3.87 9.87 -2.78
CA ARG A 53 -3.45 8.79 -3.68
C ARG A 53 -2.09 9.07 -4.28
N PHE A 54 -1.21 8.07 -4.28
CA PHE A 54 0.12 8.20 -4.85
C PHE A 54 0.66 6.86 -5.33
N TRP A 55 1.66 6.95 -6.20
CA TRP A 55 2.35 5.78 -6.74
C TRP A 55 3.63 5.54 -5.94
N VAL A 56 3.82 4.30 -5.49
CA VAL A 56 5.06 3.86 -4.85
C VAL A 56 5.66 2.70 -5.62
N ASN A 57 6.99 2.58 -5.61
CA ASN A 57 7.64 1.39 -6.12
C ASN A 57 7.30 0.19 -5.22
N ALA A 58 6.86 -0.92 -5.80
CA ALA A 58 6.57 -2.16 -5.08
C ALA A 58 7.81 -2.73 -4.38
N LYS A 59 9.03 -2.39 -4.85
CA LYS A 59 10.27 -2.69 -4.10
C LYS A 59 10.30 -1.98 -2.74
N ALA A 60 9.75 -0.77 -2.63
CA ALA A 60 9.64 -0.07 -1.35
C ALA A 60 8.61 -0.77 -0.44
N LEU A 61 7.49 -1.28 -0.98
CA LEU A 61 6.52 -2.07 -0.21
C LEU A 61 7.12 -3.36 0.35
N LYS A 62 8.12 -3.95 -0.32
CA LYS A 62 8.86 -5.10 0.21
C LYS A 62 9.72 -4.74 1.42
N ASN A 63 10.09 -3.47 1.59
CA ASN A 63 10.86 -3.03 2.74
C ASN A 63 9.96 -2.97 3.97
N ARG A 64 10.09 -3.99 4.82
CA ARG A 64 9.32 -4.10 6.08
C ARG A 64 9.57 -2.95 7.04
N GLY A 65 10.67 -2.22 6.92
CA GLY A 65 10.99 -1.02 7.71
C GLY A 65 10.17 0.22 7.32
N LEU A 66 9.65 0.25 6.09
CA LEU A 66 8.82 1.35 5.59
C LEU A 66 7.34 0.98 5.56
N TRP A 67 7.06 -0.27 5.16
CA TRP A 67 5.71 -0.75 4.88
C TRP A 67 5.49 -2.12 5.50
N LYS A 68 4.36 -2.27 6.20
CA LYS A 68 3.93 -3.54 6.78
C LYS A 68 2.69 -4.04 6.02
N PRO A 69 2.68 -5.30 5.56
CA PRO A 69 1.50 -5.87 4.93
C PRO A 69 0.38 -6.05 5.96
N GLY A 70 -0.86 -5.77 5.56
CA GLY A 70 -2.03 -5.83 6.43
C GLY A 70 -2.34 -4.52 7.15
N TRP A 71 -3.42 -4.55 7.94
CA TRP A 71 -3.71 -3.52 8.92
C TRP A 71 -2.94 -3.84 10.18
N GLN A 72 -1.94 -3.05 10.51
CA GLN A 72 -1.30 -3.12 11.82
C GLN A 72 -1.78 -1.95 12.68
N SER A 73 -2.02 -2.27 13.94
CA SER A 73 -2.28 -1.29 14.98
C SER A 73 -0.96 -0.69 15.46
N LEU A 74 -1.01 0.52 16.02
CA LEU A 74 0.18 1.19 16.59
C LEU A 74 0.91 0.32 17.63
N LEU A 75 0.15 -0.47 18.37
CA LEU A 75 0.65 -1.39 19.39
C LEU A 75 1.51 -2.51 18.79
N GLU A 76 1.08 -3.10 17.67
CA GLU A 76 1.81 -4.17 16.98
C GLU A 76 3.06 -3.65 16.27
N GLN A 77 3.06 -2.37 15.86
CA GLN A 77 4.25 -1.74 15.30
C GLN A 77 5.35 -1.59 16.35
N ALA A 78 4.98 -1.23 17.59
CA ALA A 78 5.92 -1.10 18.70
C ALA A 78 6.56 -2.45 19.09
N GLN A 79 5.80 -3.55 19.00
CA GLN A 79 6.25 -4.88 19.40
C GLN A 79 7.18 -5.56 18.37
N SER A 80 7.29 -5.02 17.15
CA SER A 80 8.17 -5.57 16.11
C SER A 80 9.62 -5.04 16.20
N ILE A 81 9.90 -4.23 17.22
CA ILE A 81 11.23 -3.71 17.57
C ILE A 81 11.62 -4.31 18.93
N GLU A 82 11.86 -5.62 18.95
CA GLU A 82 12.50 -6.31 20.07
C GLU A 82 13.44 -7.40 19.53
#